data_AF-A0A950UEJ3-F1
#
_entry.id   AF-A0A950UEJ3-F1
#
_cell.length_a   1.000
_cell.length_b   1.000
_cell.length_c   1.000
_cell.angle_alpha   90.00
_cell.angle_beta   90.00
_cell.angle_gamma   90.00
#
_symmetry.space_group_name_H-M   'P 1'
#
loop_
_entity.id
_entity.type
_entity.pdbx_description
1 polymer ?
#
loop_
_entity_poly.entity_id
_entity_poly.type
_entity_poly.pdbx_seq_one_letter_code
_entity_poly.pdbx_strand_id
1 'polypeptide(L)' 'MSLAEKLGVEKAVILHVDDLAMCHGGNAAFHELAATGKVTCGSIMVPCPWFREIAEAAAAEP' A
#
# COMPACT_ATOMS: atom_id res chain seq x y z
N MET A 1 -5.79 27.68 -6.73
CA MET A 1 -5.99 26.80 -5.58
C MET A 1 -5.29 25.47 -5.84
N SER A 2 -4.26 25.14 -5.05
CA SER A 2 -3.51 23.89 -5.13
C SER A 2 -4.32 22.70 -4.58
N LEU A 3 -3.86 21.47 -4.82
CA LEU A 3 -4.48 20.28 -4.24
C LEU A 3 -4.43 20.30 -2.70
N ALA A 4 -3.29 20.70 -2.14
CA ALA A 4 -3.11 20.80 -0.68
C ALA A 4 -4.12 21.78 -0.07
N GLU A 5 -4.28 22.97 -0.69
CA GLU A 5 -5.28 23.96 -0.27
C GLU A 5 -6.71 23.41 -0.35
N LYS A 6 -7.06 22.67 -1.40
CA LYS A 6 -8.39 22.04 -1.53
C LYS A 6 -8.64 20.97 -0.47
N LEU A 7 -7.60 20.28 -0.03
CA LEU A 7 -7.65 19.25 1.01
C LEU A 7 -7.55 19.83 2.44
N GLY A 8 -7.39 21.15 2.59
CA GLY A 8 -7.30 21.82 3.89
C GLY A 8 -5.97 21.58 4.61
N VAL A 9 -4.91 21.23 3.87
CA VAL A 9 -3.57 20.96 4.43
C VAL A 9 -2.53 21.89 3.81
N GLU A 10 -1.54 22.31 4.61
CA GLU A 10 -0.41 23.10 4.10
C GLU A 10 0.56 22.23 3.30
N LYS A 11 0.84 21.02 3.82
CA LYS A 11 1.72 20.00 3.23
C LYS A 11 1.16 18.62 3.58
N ALA A 12 1.35 17.65 2.70
CA ALA A 12 0.95 16.28 2.90
C ALA A 12 2.03 15.33 2.39
N VAL A 13 2.09 14.14 2.97
CA VAL A 13 2.96 13.04 2.53
C VAL A 13 2.12 11.77 2.40
N ILE A 14 2.38 11.00 1.35
CA ILE A 14 1.82 9.66 1.16
C ILE A 14 3.01 8.71 1.17
N LEU A 15 3.06 7.85 2.19
CA LEU A 15 4.06 6.78 2.26
C LEU A 15 3.54 5.61 1.43
N HIS A 16 4.15 5.40 0.27
CA HIS A 16 3.72 4.42 -0.72
C HIS A 16 4.70 3.26 -0.78
N VAL A 17 4.20 2.04 -0.61
CA VAL A 17 5.00 0.82 -0.75
C VAL A 17 4.87 0.28 -2.17
N ASP A 18 5.96 0.31 -2.92
CA ASP A 18 5.97 -0.21 -4.29
C ASP A 18 6.28 -1.72 -4.33
N ASP A 19 6.09 -2.33 -5.49
CA ASP A 19 6.46 -3.72 -5.81
C ASP A 19 5.83 -4.81 -4.93
N LEU A 20 4.61 -4.58 -4.40
CA LEU A 20 3.85 -5.66 -3.78
C LEU A 20 3.64 -6.79 -4.79
N ALA A 21 3.53 -8.03 -4.30
CA ALA A 21 3.57 -9.29 -5.05
C ALA A 21 4.94 -9.76 -5.55
N MET A 22 5.99 -8.93 -5.53
CA MET A 22 7.33 -9.33 -6.01
C MET A 22 7.86 -10.55 -5.22
N CYS A 23 7.73 -10.53 -3.90
CA CYS A 23 8.10 -11.65 -3.02
C CYS A 23 7.23 -11.68 -1.76
N HIS A 24 7.16 -12.84 -1.10
CA HIS A 24 6.46 -13.01 0.19
C HIS A 24 6.89 -11.98 1.23
N GLY A 25 8.20 -11.76 1.35
CA GLY A 25 8.75 -10.82 2.34
C GLY A 25 8.24 -9.40 2.13
N GLY A 26 8.06 -8.98 0.87
CA GLY A 26 7.48 -7.67 0.54
C GLY A 26 6.02 -7.55 0.98
N ASN A 27 5.21 -8.57 0.71
CA ASN A 27 3.81 -8.61 1.14
C ASN A 27 3.69 -8.64 2.68
N ALA A 28 4.47 -9.49 3.35
CA ALA A 28 4.47 -9.60 4.80
C ALA A 28 4.85 -8.27 5.47
N ALA A 29 5.91 -7.62 4.99
CA ALA A 29 6.33 -6.32 5.49
C ALA A 29 5.26 -5.24 5.27
N PHE A 30 4.57 -5.24 4.12
CA PHE A 30 3.45 -4.34 3.87
C PHE A 30 2.32 -4.53 4.88
N HIS A 31 1.92 -5.78 5.16
CA HIS A 31 0.89 -6.06 6.15
C HIS A 31 1.27 -5.58 7.55
N GLU A 32 2.52 -5.78 8.00
CA GLU A 32 2.99 -5.26 9.29
C GLU A 32 2.96 -3.73 9.36
N LEU A 33 3.39 -3.05 8.29
CA LEU A 33 3.37 -1.59 8.22
C LEU A 33 1.94 -1.04 8.17
N ALA A 34 1.05 -1.69 7.42
CA ALA A 34 -0.36 -1.32 7.30
C ALA A 34 -1.11 -1.52 8.62
N ALA A 35 -0.90 -2.67 9.28
CA ALA A 35 -1.51 -2.97 10.58
C ALA A 35 -1.11 -1.98 11.69
N THR A 36 0.07 -1.36 11.56
CA THR A 36 0.53 -0.31 12.49
C THR A 36 0.21 1.11 12.02
N GLY A 37 -0.53 1.27 10.92
CA GLY A 37 -0.91 2.57 10.34
C GLY A 37 0.26 3.39 9.80
N LYS A 38 1.44 2.78 9.61
CA LYS A 38 2.62 3.49 9.10
C LYS A 38 2.56 3.75 7.60
N VAL A 39 1.85 2.90 6.87
CA VAL A 39 1.54 3.07 5.45
C VAL A 39 0.06 2.80 5.23
N THR A 40 -0.51 3.44 4.22
CA THR A 40 -1.94 3.32 3.90
C THR A 40 -2.19 2.92 2.44
N CYS A 41 -1.14 2.82 1.63
CA CYS A 41 -1.27 2.44 0.23
C CYS A 41 0.01 1.78 -0.33
N GLY A 42 -0.15 1.12 -1.46
CA GLY A 42 0.93 0.55 -2.25
C GLY A 42 0.50 0.19 -3.67
N SER A 43 1.45 -0.27 -4.48
CA SER A 43 1.20 -0.78 -5.84
C SER A 43 1.54 -2.26 -5.93
N ILE A 44 0.72 -2.99 -6.67
CA ILE A 44 0.84 -4.44 -6.83
C ILE A 44 1.30 -4.77 -8.25
N MET A 45 2.34 -5.58 -8.35
CA MET A 45 2.80 -6.18 -9.59
C MET A 45 2.00 -7.45 -9.91
N VAL A 46 0.91 -7.30 -10.68
CA VAL A 46 0.02 -8.41 -11.07
C VAL A 46 0.73 -9.67 -11.63
N PRO A 47 1.79 -9.58 -12.46
CA PRO A 47 2.42 -10.79 -13.00
C PRO A 47 3.32 -11.54 -12.00
N CYS A 48 3.59 -10.98 -10.81
CA CYS A 48 4.54 -11.56 -9.88
C CYS A 48 3.98 -12.77 -9.11
N PRO A 49 4.84 -13.74 -8.70
CA PRO A 49 4.38 -15.01 -8.15
C PRO A 49 3.53 -14.90 -6.87
N TRP A 50 3.72 -13.83 -6.09
CA TRP A 50 3.01 -13.61 -4.82
C TRP A 50 1.80 -12.69 -4.96
N PHE A 51 1.30 -12.49 -6.19
CA PHE A 51 0.12 -11.66 -6.46
C PHE A 51 -1.12 -12.19 -5.75
N ARG A 52 -1.35 -13.50 -5.82
CA ARG A 52 -2.55 -14.12 -5.23
C ARG A 52 -2.62 -13.88 -3.73
N GLU A 53 -1.50 -13.98 -3.03
CA GLU A 53 -1.43 -13.76 -1.58
C GLU A 53 -1.92 -12.36 -1.19
N ILE A 54 -1.34 -11.31 -1.79
CA ILE A 54 -1.72 -9.93 -1.44
C ILE A 54 -3.15 -9.58 -1.91
N ALA A 55 -3.59 -10.12 -3.05
CA ALA A 55 -4.94 -9.90 -3.56
C ALA A 55 -6.01 -10.61 -2.70
N GLU A 56 -5.75 -11.83 -2.25
CA GLU A 56 -6.65 -12.58 -1.37
C GLU A 56 -6.75 -11.91 0.02
N ALA A 57 -5.62 -11.41 0.55
CA ALA A 57 -5.62 -10.63 1.79
C ALA A 57 -6.45 -9.34 1.68
N ALA A 58 -6.27 -8.57 0.60
CA ALA A 58 -7.05 -7.35 0.36
C ALA A 58 -8.55 -7.63 0.15
N ALA A 59 -8.92 -8.78 -0.42
CA ALA A 59 -10.32 -9.17 -0.58
C ALA A 59 -10.99 -9.58 0.74
N ALA A 60 -10.23 -10.12 1.69
CA ALA A 60 -10.74 -10.50 3.01
C ALA A 60 -10.98 -9.28 3.92
N GLU A 61 -10.21 -8.20 3.73
CA GLU A 61 -10.28 -6.95 4.48
C GLU A 61 -10.24 -5.75 3.51
N PRO A 62 -11.40 -5.36 2.93
CA PRO A 62 -11.49 -4.27 1.94
C PRO A 62 -11.35 -2.88 2.56
#